data_AF-A0A1G0GV85-F1
#
_entry.id   AF-A0A1G0GV85-F1
#
_cell.length_a   1.000
_cell.length_b   1.000
_cell.length_c   1.000
_cell.angle_alpha   90.00
_cell.angle_beta   90.00
_cell.angle_gamma   90.00
#
_symmetry.space_group_name_H-M   'P 1'
#
loop_
_entity.id
_entity.type
_entity.pdbx_description
1 polymer ?
#
loop_
_entity_poly.entity_id
_entity_poly.type
_entity_poly.pdbx_seq_one_letter_code
_entity_poly.pdbx_strand_id
1 'polypeptide(L)'
;MTPIQVERFIRNLGAQKILQQIKRILFSKLGGHLIDPRDFEKYDRCILKILKEFDREDLPVITNMDFGHTDPMMILPYGRIRRIDV
;
A
#
# COMPACT_ATOMS: atom_id res chain seq x y z
N MET A 1 -8.12 2.27 9.80
CA MET A 1 -7.65 0.89 9.56
C MET A 1 -6.43 0.67 10.44
N THR A 2 -6.32 -0.43 11.17
CA THR A 2 -5.18 -0.72 12.06
C THR A 2 -4.06 -1.45 11.31
N PRO A 3 -2.82 -1.49 11.82
CA PRO A 3 -1.71 -2.17 11.14
C PRO A 3 -1.98 -3.66 10.86
N ILE A 4 -2.62 -4.37 11.80
CA ILE A 4 -2.99 -5.78 11.61
C ILE A 4 -4.06 -5.98 10.54
N GLN A 5 -4.95 -5.00 10.32
CA GLN A 5 -5.91 -5.05 9.22
C GLN A 5 -5.21 -4.90 7.87
N VAL A 6 -4.18 -4.05 7.78
CA VAL A 6 -3.33 -3.94 6.57
C VAL A 6 -2.61 -5.25 6.30
N GLU A 7 -1.98 -5.86 7.31
CA GLU A 7 -1.34 -7.17 7.16
C GLU A 7 -2.30 -8.23 6.62
N ARG A 8 -3.49 -8.34 7.22
CA ARG A 8 -4.52 -9.32 6.80
C ARG A 8 -4.98 -9.07 5.37
N PHE A 9 -5.17 -7.81 4.98
CA PHE A 9 -5.61 -7.45 3.64
C PHE A 9 -4.56 -7.82 2.59
N ILE A 10 -3.31 -7.44 2.80
CA ILE A 10 -2.23 -7.74 1.84
C ILE A 10 -1.96 -9.25 1.80
N ARG A 11 -2.00 -9.93 2.96
CA ARG A 11 -1.83 -11.39 3.00
C ARG A 11 -2.94 -12.11 2.23
N ASN A 12 -4.17 -11.59 2.26
CA ASN A 12 -5.26 -12.10 1.45
C ASN A 12 -5.01 -11.92 -0.06
N LEU A 13 -4.47 -10.76 -0.49
CA LEU A 13 -4.05 -10.56 -1.89
C LEU A 13 -2.93 -11.53 -2.30
N GLY A 14 -1.98 -11.78 -1.40
CA GLY A 14 -0.91 -12.77 -1.60
C GLY A 14 -1.46 -14.19 -1.74
N ALA A 15 -2.40 -14.60 -0.89
CA ALA A 15 -3.07 -15.90 -0.98
C ALA A 15 -3.82 -16.11 -2.31
N GLN A 16 -4.36 -15.03 -2.88
CA GLN A 16 -5.00 -15.03 -4.20
C GLN A 16 -4.02 -14.97 -5.38
N LYS A 17 -2.71 -14.99 -5.13
CA LYS A 17 -1.63 -14.85 -6.11
C LYS A 17 -1.56 -13.49 -6.83
N ILE A 18 -2.24 -12.47 -6.31
CA ILE A 18 -2.26 -11.13 -6.91
C ILE A 18 -0.89 -10.46 -6.79
N LEU A 19 -0.19 -10.67 -5.67
CA LEU A 19 1.15 -10.10 -5.44
C LEU A 19 2.19 -10.58 -6.47
N GLN A 20 1.97 -11.74 -7.08
CA GLN A 20 2.82 -12.31 -8.14
C GLN A 20 2.48 -11.77 -9.54
N GLN A 21 1.34 -11.09 -9.70
CA GLN A 21 0.88 -10.56 -10.99
C GLN A 21 1.09 -9.05 -11.12
N ILE A 22 1.13 -8.33 -10.00
CA ILE A 22 1.28 -6.87 -10.00
C ILE A 22 2.75 -6.46 -10.13
N LYS A 23 2.97 -5.28 -10.71
CA LYS A 23 4.31 -4.74 -10.94
C LYS A 23 4.80 -3.83 -9.83
N ARG A 24 3.88 -3.12 -9.16
CA ARG A 24 4.15 -2.08 -8.15
C ARG A 24 2.94 -1.91 -7.24
N ILE A 25 3.15 -1.37 -6.04
CA ILE A 25 2.10 -0.99 -5.09
C ILE A 25 2.14 0.53 -4.88
N LEU A 26 0.99 1.17 -4.98
CA LEU A 26 0.76 2.52 -4.49
C LEU A 26 -0.12 2.42 -3.25
N PHE A 27 0.30 3.03 -2.16
CA PHE A 27 -0.43 3.08 -0.90
C PHE A 27 -0.76 4.53 -0.55
N SER A 28 -2.04 4.83 -0.39
CA SER A 28 -2.51 6.15 0.03
C SER A 28 -1.97 6.49 1.42
N LYS A 29 -1.72 7.77 1.65
CA LYS A 29 -1.61 8.29 3.02
C LYS A 29 -2.86 7.92 3.81
N LEU A 30 -2.63 7.46 5.03
CA LEU A 30 -3.72 7.12 5.92
C LEU A 30 -4.41 8.42 6.37
N GLY A 31 -5.67 8.55 5.98
CA GLY A 31 -6.51 9.70 6.33
C GLY A 31 -7.39 9.44 7.55
N GLY A 32 -7.86 10.53 8.16
CA GLY A 32 -8.75 10.53 9.32
C GLY A 32 -8.09 11.12 10.58
N HIS A 33 -8.92 11.65 11.46
CA HIS A 33 -8.51 12.34 12.70
C HIS A 33 -7.86 11.44 13.76
N LEU A 34 -7.87 10.12 13.55
CA LEU A 34 -7.40 9.11 14.51
C LEU A 34 -6.00 8.56 14.19
N ILE A 35 -5.37 8.99 13.09
CA ILE A 35 -4.10 8.42 12.65
C ILE A 35 -3.01 9.48 12.78
N ASP A 36 -2.05 9.20 13.66
CA ASP A 36 -0.88 10.05 13.85
C ASP A 36 0.15 9.78 12.74
N PRO A 37 0.76 10.81 12.13
CA PRO A 37 1.86 10.61 11.17
C PRO A 37 3.01 9.75 11.69
N ARG A 38 3.25 9.73 13.01
CA ARG A 38 4.25 8.88 13.68
C ARG A 38 3.94 7.39 13.53
N ASP A 39 2.71 7.02 13.22
CA ASP A 39 2.33 5.62 13.01
C ASP A 39 2.59 5.15 11.58
N PHE A 40 2.85 6.03 10.61
CA PHE A 40 3.00 5.65 9.19
C PHE A 40 4.08 4.60 8.97
N GLU A 41 5.22 4.75 9.66
CA GLU A 41 6.33 3.79 9.59
C GLU A 41 5.90 2.37 10.05
N LYS A 42 4.93 2.26 10.97
CA LYS A 42 4.39 0.95 11.38
C LYS A 42 3.65 0.27 10.22
N TYR A 43 2.93 1.04 9.41
CA TYR A 43 2.23 0.51 8.24
C TYR A 43 3.19 0.12 7.14
N ASP A 44 4.24 0.93 6.90
CA ASP A 44 5.28 0.59 5.94
C ASP A 44 5.95 -0.75 6.31
N ARG A 45 6.29 -0.94 7.60
CA ARG A 45 6.81 -2.23 8.11
C ARG A 45 5.83 -3.38 7.92
N CYS A 46 4.53 -3.17 8.11
CA CYS A 46 3.52 -4.20 7.86
C CYS A 46 3.50 -4.62 6.39
N ILE A 47 3.55 -3.66 5.45
CA ILE A 47 3.57 -3.96 4.01
C ILE A 47 4.82 -4.78 3.67
N LEU A 48 6.01 -4.32 4.07
CA LEU A 48 7.27 -5.01 3.80
C LEU A 48 7.32 -6.41 4.39
N LYS A 49 6.82 -6.59 5.61
CA LYS A 49 6.70 -7.89 6.27
C LYS A 49 5.88 -8.88 5.43
N ILE A 50 4.71 -8.46 4.94
CA ILE A 50 3.89 -9.36 4.13
C ILE A 50 4.53 -9.61 2.76
N LEU A 51 5.16 -8.61 2.13
CA LEU A 51 5.86 -8.86 0.86
C LEU A 51 6.98 -9.91 1.00
N LYS A 52 7.67 -9.91 2.14
CA LYS A 52 8.64 -10.95 2.48
C LYS A 52 8.02 -12.33 2.65
N GLU A 53 6.83 -12.43 3.25
CA GLU A 53 6.10 -13.71 3.38
C GLU A 53 5.75 -14.35 2.01
N PHE A 54 5.76 -13.57 0.92
CA PHE A 54 5.41 -14.01 -0.43
C PHE A 54 6.56 -13.94 -1.44
N ASP A 55 7.80 -13.78 -0.99
CA ASP A 55 9.01 -13.64 -1.83
C ASP A 55 8.92 -12.49 -2.86
N ARG A 56 8.30 -11.37 -2.45
CA ARG A 56 8.09 -10.17 -3.27
C ARG A 56 8.75 -8.93 -2.67
N GLU A 57 9.88 -9.08 -1.98
CA GLU A 57 10.69 -7.95 -1.46
C GLU A 57 11.21 -7.04 -2.60
N ASP A 58 11.25 -7.54 -3.83
CA ASP A 58 11.60 -6.78 -5.04
C ASP A 58 10.49 -5.88 -5.56
N LEU A 59 9.25 -6.03 -5.07
CA LEU A 59 8.10 -5.27 -5.55
C LEU A 59 8.18 -3.81 -5.08
N PRO A 60 8.28 -2.81 -5.98
CA PRO A 60 8.34 -1.41 -5.57
C PRO A 60 7.04 -0.97 -4.88
N VAL A 61 7.19 -0.35 -3.71
CA VAL A 61 6.09 0.20 -2.90
C VAL A 61 6.30 1.69 -2.71
N ILE A 62 5.29 2.49 -3.06
CA ILE A 62 5.27 3.93 -2.78
C ILE A 62 4.12 4.19 -1.82
N THR A 63 4.44 4.71 -0.64
CA THR A 63 3.46 5.01 0.40
C THR A 63 3.25 6.53 0.54
N ASN A 64 2.32 6.94 1.41
CA ASN A 64 2.03 8.33 1.70
C ASN A 64 1.57 9.17 0.49
N MET A 65 0.88 8.54 -0.47
CA MET A 65 0.35 9.21 -1.65
C MET A 65 -0.97 9.95 -1.36
N ASP A 66 -1.18 11.11 -1.98
CA ASP A 66 -2.37 11.95 -1.79
C ASP A 66 -3.60 11.46 -2.57
N PHE A 67 -4.07 10.24 -2.30
CA PHE A 67 -5.37 9.73 -2.79
C PHE A 67 -6.07 8.95 -1.67
N GLY A 68 -7.33 8.56 -1.86
CA GLY A 68 -8.06 7.79 -0.85
C GLY A 68 -8.85 8.70 0.08
N HIS A 69 -8.61 8.66 1.39
CA HIS A 69 -9.36 9.46 2.38
C HIS A 69 -8.57 10.70 2.84
N THR A 70 -7.87 11.36 1.92
CA THR A 70 -7.04 12.56 2.17
C THR A 70 -7.72 13.83 1.65
N ASP A 71 -7.24 15.02 2.00
CA ASP A 71 -7.64 16.27 1.33
C ASP A 71 -6.37 17.10 1.09
N PRO A 72 -6.00 17.45 -0.15
CA PRO A 72 -6.65 17.11 -1.43
C PRO A 72 -6.56 15.61 -1.80
N MET A 73 -7.38 15.18 -2.77
CA MET A 73 -7.37 13.83 -3.35
C MET A 73 -7.02 13.84 -4.84
N MET A 74 -5.94 13.16 -5.20
CA MET A 74 -5.57 12.85 -6.57
C MET A 74 -6.55 11.84 -7.19
N ILE A 75 -6.95 12.08 -8.44
CA ILE A 75 -7.80 11.16 -9.19
C ILE A 75 -6.95 10.07 -9.85
N LEU A 76 -7.34 8.82 -9.63
CA LEU A 76 -6.72 7.65 -10.26
C LEU A 76 -7.64 6.97 -11.29
N PRO A 77 -7.63 7.35 -12.59
CA PRO A 77 -8.39 6.63 -13.60
C PRO A 77 -7.96 5.15 -13.71
N TYR A 78 -8.93 4.26 -13.53
CA TYR A 78 -8.76 2.82 -13.69
C TYR A 78 -8.42 2.45 -15.14
N GLY A 79 -7.59 1.41 -15.30
CA GLY A 79 -7.19 0.88 -16.61
C GLY A 79 -6.23 1.77 -17.40
N ARG A 80 -5.78 2.91 -16.85
CA ARG A 80 -4.79 3.77 -17.49
C ARG A 80 -3.37 3.41 -17.08
N ILE A 81 -2.45 3.45 -18.04
CA ILE A 81 -1.02 3.23 -17.80
C ILE A 81 -0.46 4.41 -17.01
N ARG A 82 0.39 4.09 -16.03
CA ARG A 82 1.12 5.07 -15.22
C ARG A 82 2.60 4.72 -15.17
N ARG A 83 3.44 5.74 -15.11
CA ARG A 83 4.87 5.60 -14.85
C ARG A 83 5.14 5.83 -13.36
N ILE A 84 5.96 4.98 -12.80
CA ILE A 84 6.59 5.18 -11.50
C ILE A 84 8.09 5.19 -11.80
N ASP A 85 8.77 6.23 -11.32
CA ASP A 85 10.21 6.44 -11.41
C ASP A 85 10.79 6.12 -10.03
N VAL A 86 11.72 5.18 -9.95
CA VAL A 86 12.30 4.65 -8.70
C VAL A 86 13.81 4.82 -8.76
#